data_AF-A0A7C4MCQ1-F1
#
_entry.id   AF-A0A7C4MCQ1-F1
#
_cell.length_a   1.000
_cell.length_b   1.000
_cell.length_c   1.000
_cell.angle_alpha   90.00
_cell.angle_beta   90.00
_cell.angle_gamma   90.00
#
_symmetry.space_group_name_H-M   'P 1'
#
loop_
_entity.id
_entity.type
_entity.pdbx_description
1 polymer ?
#
loop_
_entity_poly.entity_id
_entity_poly.type
_entity_poly.pdbx_seq_one_letter_code
_entity_poly.pdbx_strand_id
1 'polypeptide(L)'
;MLSKNKINFSLIHAHFLDNGFVGAHLKELYEKPLVVTDHGSDVYYWPFKDNWCNALARFVIAEANQIITVSKFNAEKLLSLGVPSNKLHVIPNGYDGRIFKPIPAVRAREKLGLPLNKKILLSIGNLVDKNTFFT
;
A
#
# COMPACT_ATOMS: atom_id res chain seq x y z
N MET A 1 15.23 -21.49 3.08
CA MET A 1 14.45 -21.28 4.32
C MET A 1 13.11 -22.01 4.25
N LEU A 2 12.30 -21.79 3.20
CA LEU A 2 11.06 -22.54 2.96
C LEU A 2 11.27 -24.06 2.79
N SER A 3 12.28 -24.46 1.99
CA SER A 3 12.66 -25.86 1.78
C SER A 3 13.15 -26.58 3.04
N LYS A 4 13.68 -25.83 4.02
CA LYS A 4 14.21 -26.38 5.27
C LYS A 4 13.10 -26.62 6.32
N ASN A 5 12.02 -25.84 6.27
CA ASN A 5 10.98 -25.82 7.30
C ASN A 5 9.65 -26.50 6.90
N LYS A 6 9.56 -27.11 5.69
CA LYS A 6 8.34 -27.75 5.15
C LYS A 6 7.08 -26.89 5.34
N ILE A 7 7.17 -25.61 5.01
CA ILE A 7 6.03 -24.68 5.14
C ILE A 7 5.05 -24.99 4.00
N ASN A 8 3.81 -25.37 4.37
CA ASN A 8 2.72 -25.61 3.43
C ASN A 8 1.87 -24.33 3.30
N PHE A 9 1.63 -23.88 2.07
CA PHE A 9 0.81 -22.71 1.78
C PHE A 9 0.07 -22.88 0.46
N SER A 10 -1.08 -22.23 0.33
CA SER A 10 -1.94 -22.28 -0.85
C SER A 10 -1.88 -21.01 -1.71
N LEU A 11 -1.28 -19.93 -1.20
CA LEU A 11 -1.26 -18.61 -1.84
C LEU A 11 0.02 -17.86 -1.45
N ILE A 12 0.54 -17.08 -2.37
CA ILE A 12 1.58 -16.07 -2.13
C ILE A 12 0.92 -14.70 -2.17
N HIS A 13 1.11 -13.92 -1.10
CA HIS A 13 0.61 -12.56 -1.04
C HIS A 13 1.79 -11.59 -0.87
N ALA A 14 2.18 -10.94 -1.95
CA ALA A 14 3.23 -9.92 -1.93
C ALA A 14 2.66 -8.54 -1.59
N HIS A 15 3.37 -7.79 -0.77
CA HIS A 15 3.06 -6.39 -0.46
C HIS A 15 4.09 -5.51 -1.16
N PHE A 16 3.61 -4.45 -1.80
CA PHE A 16 4.34 -3.59 -2.74
C PHE A 16 4.60 -4.25 -4.11
N LEU A 17 4.44 -3.48 -5.18
CA LEU A 17 4.64 -3.94 -6.57
C LEU A 17 6.06 -4.45 -6.85
N ASP A 18 7.07 -3.81 -6.30
CA ASP A 18 8.48 -4.20 -6.45
C ASP A 18 8.77 -5.57 -5.81
N ASN A 19 8.21 -5.85 -4.63
CA ASN A 19 8.30 -7.16 -4.00
C ASN A 19 7.50 -8.23 -4.76
N GLY A 20 6.52 -7.82 -5.58
CA GLY A 20 5.79 -8.71 -6.48
C GLY A 20 6.70 -9.48 -7.43
N PHE A 21 7.91 -8.96 -7.72
CA PHE A 21 8.91 -9.70 -8.51
C PHE A 21 9.36 -10.98 -7.81
N VAL A 22 9.66 -10.91 -6.51
CA VAL A 22 9.99 -12.10 -5.71
C VAL A 22 8.77 -13.02 -5.63
N GLY A 23 7.57 -12.45 -5.47
CA GLY A 23 6.31 -13.20 -5.48
C GLY A 23 6.10 -13.99 -6.78
N ALA A 24 6.44 -13.42 -7.93
CA ALA A 24 6.34 -14.07 -9.23
C ALA A 24 7.27 -15.29 -9.35
N HIS A 25 8.53 -15.15 -8.90
CA HIS A 25 9.48 -16.28 -8.88
C HIS A 25 9.02 -17.40 -7.95
N LEU A 26 8.45 -17.05 -6.79
CA LEU A 26 7.90 -18.03 -5.86
C LEU A 26 6.65 -18.71 -6.42
N LYS A 27 5.82 -17.99 -7.17
CA LYS A 27 4.65 -18.56 -7.86
C LYS A 27 5.07 -19.63 -8.84
N GLU A 28 6.12 -19.39 -9.64
CA GLU A 28 6.67 -20.37 -10.57
C GLU A 28 7.26 -21.58 -9.83
N LEU A 29 8.11 -21.33 -8.83
CA LEU A 29 8.80 -22.40 -8.09
C LEU A 29 7.85 -23.33 -7.31
N TYR A 30 6.76 -22.79 -6.78
CA TYR A 30 5.83 -23.53 -5.89
C TYR A 30 4.47 -23.81 -6.52
N GLU A 31 4.24 -23.34 -7.75
CA GLU A 31 2.98 -23.46 -8.49
C GLU A 31 1.78 -22.97 -7.66
N LYS A 32 1.94 -21.86 -6.94
CA LYS A 32 0.89 -21.24 -6.11
C LYS A 32 0.44 -19.90 -6.67
N PRO A 33 -0.86 -19.55 -6.57
CA PRO A 33 -1.35 -18.25 -7.01
C PRO A 33 -0.63 -17.10 -6.30
N LEU A 34 -0.48 -15.98 -7.02
CA LEU A 34 0.09 -14.73 -6.55
C LEU A 34 -0.97 -13.63 -6.47
N VAL A 35 -1.14 -13.08 -5.28
CA VAL A 35 -1.86 -11.82 -5.04
C VAL A 35 -0.84 -10.74 -4.70
N VAL A 36 -0.98 -9.55 -5.28
CA VAL A 36 -0.12 -8.40 -4.96
C VAL A 36 -0.99 -7.28 -4.39
N THR A 37 -0.62 -6.74 -3.23
CA THR A 37 -1.23 -5.51 -2.69
C THR A 37 -0.28 -4.34 -2.80
N ASP A 38 -0.69 -3.28 -3.49
CA ASP A 38 0.03 -2.02 -3.51
C ASP A 38 -0.32 -1.10 -2.33
N HIS A 39 0.55 -0.14 -2.02
CA HIS A 39 0.40 0.77 -0.88
C HIS A 39 0.52 2.26 -1.25
N GLY A 40 0.71 2.58 -2.53
CA GLY A 40 0.71 3.95 -3.05
C GLY A 40 1.94 4.27 -3.88
N SER A 41 3.07 4.58 -3.23
CA SER A 41 4.25 5.06 -3.97
C SER A 41 4.81 4.04 -4.96
N ASP A 42 4.57 2.77 -4.72
CA ASP A 42 4.89 1.66 -5.61
C ASP A 42 3.99 1.61 -6.87
N VAL A 43 2.92 2.42 -6.91
CA VAL A 43 2.01 2.60 -8.06
C VAL A 43 2.19 3.95 -8.74
N TYR A 44 2.12 5.05 -7.98
CA TYR A 44 2.06 6.39 -8.58
C TYR A 44 3.42 7.04 -8.79
N TYR A 45 4.50 6.49 -8.21
CA TYR A 45 5.85 7.05 -8.34
C TYR A 45 6.83 6.02 -8.93
N TRP A 46 6.98 4.87 -8.28
CA TRP A 46 7.99 3.87 -8.62
C TRP A 46 7.93 3.38 -10.07
N PRO A 47 6.77 3.02 -10.65
CA PRO A 47 6.70 2.55 -12.05
C PRO A 47 7.04 3.62 -13.09
N PHE A 48 7.10 4.89 -12.68
CA PHE A 48 7.37 6.05 -13.53
C PHE A 48 8.75 6.66 -13.26
N LYS A 49 9.53 6.08 -12.33
CA LYS A 49 10.85 6.56 -11.95
C LYS A 49 11.86 6.44 -13.10
N ASP A 50 11.86 5.29 -13.77
CA ASP A 50 12.72 4.98 -14.90
C ASP A 50 12.16 3.76 -15.69
N ASN A 51 12.78 3.46 -16.83
CA ASN A 51 12.36 2.36 -17.70
C ASN A 51 12.50 0.99 -17.05
N TRP A 52 13.46 0.81 -16.14
CA TRP A 52 13.67 -0.46 -15.45
C TRP A 52 12.53 -0.73 -14.46
N CYS A 53 12.18 0.27 -13.64
CA CYS A 53 11.05 0.18 -12.72
C CYS A 53 9.73 -0.01 -13.49
N ASN A 54 9.56 0.65 -14.64
CA ASN A 54 8.38 0.45 -15.49
C ASN A 54 8.29 -0.99 -16.00
N ALA A 55 9.38 -1.53 -16.52
CA ALA A 55 9.43 -2.90 -17.02
C ALA A 55 9.15 -3.91 -15.90
N LEU A 56 9.73 -3.70 -14.71
CA LEU A 56 9.52 -4.57 -13.56
C LEU A 56 8.07 -4.52 -13.08
N ALA A 57 7.47 -3.33 -13.01
CA ALA A 57 6.05 -3.18 -12.68
C ALA A 57 5.16 -3.93 -13.68
N ARG A 58 5.40 -3.79 -14.98
CA ARG A 58 4.64 -4.49 -16.03
C ARG A 58 4.79 -6.01 -15.94
N PHE A 59 6.00 -6.49 -15.66
CA PHE A 59 6.26 -7.91 -15.43
C PHE A 59 5.43 -8.43 -14.25
N VAL A 60 5.46 -7.74 -13.11
CA VAL A 60 4.68 -8.13 -11.92
C VAL A 60 3.17 -8.10 -12.21
N ILE A 61 2.69 -7.09 -12.93
CA ILE A 61 1.27 -6.99 -13.33
C ILE A 61 0.85 -8.17 -14.21
N ALA A 62 1.71 -8.60 -15.14
CA ALA A 62 1.44 -9.75 -15.99
C ALA A 62 1.36 -11.04 -15.16
N GLU A 63 2.29 -11.21 -14.22
CA GLU A 63 2.41 -12.42 -13.39
C GLU A 63 1.38 -12.54 -12.27
N ALA A 64 0.90 -11.42 -11.71
CA ALA A 64 -0.09 -11.45 -10.65
C ALA A 64 -1.40 -12.10 -11.12
N ASN A 65 -1.94 -13.00 -10.30
CA ASN A 65 -3.27 -13.56 -10.52
C ASN A 65 -4.34 -12.53 -10.15
N GLN A 66 -4.14 -11.80 -9.05
CA GLN A 66 -5.00 -10.71 -8.59
C GLN A 66 -4.16 -9.57 -8.01
N ILE A 67 -4.64 -8.35 -8.15
CA ILE A 67 -4.02 -7.13 -7.62
C ILE A 67 -5.04 -6.41 -6.74
N ILE A 68 -4.63 -6.06 -5.54
CA ILE A 68 -5.43 -5.33 -4.56
C ILE A 68 -4.81 -3.95 -4.36
N THR A 69 -5.64 -2.92 -4.37
CA THR A 69 -5.21 -1.55 -4.12
C THR A 69 -6.04 -0.88 -3.04
N VAL A 70 -5.42 0.06 -2.32
CA VAL A 70 -6.03 0.68 -1.14
C VAL A 70 -6.92 1.89 -1.45
N SER A 71 -6.92 2.38 -2.69
CA SER A 71 -7.71 3.56 -3.08
C SER A 71 -8.12 3.56 -4.54
N LYS A 72 -9.17 4.31 -4.87
CA LYS A 72 -9.59 4.54 -6.26
C LYS A 72 -8.51 5.27 -7.07
N PHE A 73 -7.78 6.20 -6.45
CA PHE A 73 -6.68 6.91 -7.10
C PHE A 73 -5.58 5.95 -7.57
N ASN A 74 -5.16 5.02 -6.71
CA ASN A 74 -4.18 4.00 -7.10
C ASN A 74 -4.76 3.06 -8.18
N ALA A 75 -6.05 2.73 -8.10
CA ALA A 75 -6.72 1.91 -9.11
C ALA A 75 -6.64 2.54 -10.51
N GLU A 76 -6.92 3.84 -10.63
CA GLU A 76 -6.80 4.58 -11.89
C GLU A 76 -5.38 4.53 -12.46
N LYS A 77 -4.36 4.65 -11.60
CA LYS A 77 -2.96 4.55 -12.00
C LYS A 77 -2.60 3.14 -12.47
N LEU A 78 -3.06 2.10 -11.76
CA LEU A 78 -2.87 0.70 -12.16
C LEU A 78 -3.55 0.37 -13.49
N LEU A 79 -4.76 0.88 -13.72
CA LEU A 79 -5.43 0.75 -15.02
C LEU A 79 -4.61 1.43 -16.13
N SER A 80 -4.03 2.60 -15.88
CA SER A 80 -3.15 3.27 -16.84
C SER A 80 -1.84 2.52 -17.11
N LEU A 81 -1.38 1.69 -16.16
CA LEU A 81 -0.23 0.80 -16.32
C LEU A 81 -0.58 -0.50 -17.08
N GLY A 82 -1.86 -0.74 -17.35
CA GLY A 82 -2.35 -1.88 -18.13
C GLY A 82 -2.83 -3.07 -17.29
N VAL A 83 -3.14 -2.86 -16.00
CA VAL A 83 -3.79 -3.91 -15.20
C VAL A 83 -5.18 -4.22 -15.77
N PRO A 84 -5.50 -5.48 -16.09
CA PRO A 84 -6.85 -5.87 -16.48
C PRO A 84 -7.86 -5.60 -15.36
N SER A 85 -9.01 -5.00 -15.67
CA SER A 85 -10.02 -4.65 -14.67
C SER A 85 -10.56 -5.85 -13.89
N ASN A 86 -10.59 -7.04 -14.49
CA ASN A 86 -11.00 -8.28 -13.84
C ASN A 86 -9.96 -8.84 -12.84
N LYS A 87 -8.73 -8.30 -12.82
CA LYS A 87 -7.69 -8.64 -11.85
C LYS A 87 -7.59 -7.60 -10.72
N LEU A 88 -8.21 -6.43 -10.85
CA LEU A 88 -7.99 -5.30 -9.96
C LEU A 88 -9.12 -5.13 -8.95
N HIS A 89 -8.77 -5.10 -7.66
CA HIS A 89 -9.72 -4.95 -6.56
C HIS A 89 -9.35 -3.77 -5.68
N VAL A 90 -10.33 -2.93 -5.34
CA VAL A 90 -10.10 -1.83 -4.39
C VAL A 90 -10.56 -2.28 -3.00
N ILE A 91 -9.60 -2.47 -2.09
CA ILE A 91 -9.84 -2.83 -0.68
C ILE A 91 -9.15 -1.79 0.20
N PRO A 92 -9.90 -0.81 0.74
CA PRO A 92 -9.34 0.23 1.59
C PRO A 92 -8.75 -0.32 2.89
N ASN A 93 -7.72 0.37 3.40
CA ASN A 93 -7.17 0.06 4.71
C ASN A 93 -8.20 0.33 5.81
N GLY A 94 -8.28 -0.60 6.78
CA GLY A 94 -9.08 -0.42 7.98
C GLY A 94 -8.39 0.43 9.04
N TYR A 95 -9.15 0.84 10.07
CA TYR A 95 -8.63 1.45 11.28
C TYR A 95 -9.26 0.79 12.52
N ASP A 96 -8.57 0.80 13.67
CA ASP A 96 -9.11 0.27 14.92
C ASP A 96 -9.95 1.34 15.64
N GLY A 97 -11.28 1.20 15.58
CA GLY A 97 -12.22 2.11 16.25
C GLY A 97 -12.18 2.08 17.78
N ARG A 98 -11.46 1.13 18.40
CA ARG A 98 -11.22 1.11 19.86
C ARG A 98 -10.14 2.11 20.24
N ILE A 99 -9.17 2.33 19.34
CA ILE A 99 -8.03 3.24 19.49
C ILE A 99 -8.40 4.62 18.93
N PHE A 100 -8.83 4.67 17.67
CA PHE A 100 -9.21 5.91 16.98
C PHE A 100 -10.70 6.16 17.16
N LYS A 101 -11.02 6.90 18.21
CA LYS A 101 -12.38 7.33 18.52
C LYS A 101 -12.40 8.76 19.04
N PRO A 102 -13.50 9.50 18.81
CA PRO A 102 -13.66 10.81 19.40
C PRO A 102 -13.53 10.74 20.93
N ILE A 103 -12.77 11.67 21.49
CA ILE A 103 -12.71 11.94 22.93
C ILE A 103 -13.08 13.40 23.19
N PRO A 104 -13.53 13.77 24.39
CA PRO A 104 -13.78 15.16 24.74
C PRO A 104 -12.55 16.03 24.45
N ALA A 105 -12.72 17.08 23.65
CA ALA A 105 -11.62 17.93 23.20
C ALA A 105 -10.86 18.58 24.37
N VAL A 106 -11.57 18.94 25.45
CA VAL A 106 -10.97 19.49 26.68
C VAL A 106 -9.93 18.53 27.26
N ARG A 107 -10.30 17.25 27.42
CA ARG A 107 -9.39 16.21 27.94
C ARG A 107 -8.16 16.02 27.05
N ALA A 108 -8.32 16.06 25.73
CA ALA A 108 -7.22 15.97 24.78
C ALA A 108 -6.27 17.18 24.91
N ARG A 109 -6.83 18.38 25.02
CA ARG A 109 -6.06 19.63 25.15
C ARG A 109 -5.30 19.69 26.47
N GLU A 110 -5.94 19.36 27.59
CA GLU A 110 -5.30 19.29 28.90
C GLU A 110 -4.14 18.30 28.90
N LYS A 111 -4.34 17.10 28.35
CA LYS A 111 -3.28 16.08 28.25
C LYS A 111 -2.09 16.53 27.41
N LEU A 112 -2.31 17.37 26.40
CA LEU A 112 -1.28 17.88 25.49
C LEU A 112 -0.77 19.27 25.86
N GLY A 113 -1.26 19.89 26.94
CA GLY A 113 -0.91 21.27 27.32
C GLY A 113 -1.37 22.34 26.31
N LEU A 114 -2.43 22.08 25.55
CA LEU A 114 -2.93 22.98 24.51
C LEU A 114 -3.96 23.98 25.06
N PRO A 115 -4.00 25.23 24.54
CA PRO A 115 -4.95 26.25 25.00
C PRO A 115 -6.41 25.86 24.72
N LEU A 116 -7.30 26.06 25.70
CA LEU A 116 -8.72 25.72 25.60
C LEU A 116 -9.53 26.68 24.73
N ASN A 117 -9.10 27.94 24.63
CA ASN A 117 -9.84 29.04 23.99
C ASN A 117 -9.29 29.44 22.60
N LYS A 118 -8.39 28.65 22.02
CA LYS A 118 -7.84 28.90 20.67
C LYS A 118 -8.30 27.85 19.67
N LYS A 119 -8.35 28.23 18.39
CA LYS A 119 -8.45 27.30 17.28
C LYS A 119 -7.13 26.53 17.15
N ILE A 120 -7.20 25.22 16.96
CA ILE A 120 -6.04 24.36 16.79
C ILE A 120 -6.09 23.82 15.36
N LEU A 121 -5.02 24.07 14.58
CA LEU A 121 -4.78 23.40 13.31
C LEU A 121 -3.74 22.30 13.56
N LEU A 122 -4.00 21.09 13.06
CA LEU A 122 -3.14 19.93 13.26
C LEU A 122 -2.83 19.30 11.92
N SER A 123 -1.55 19.00 11.70
CA SER A 123 -1.07 18.14 10.62
C SER A 123 -0.29 16.99 11.24
N ILE A 124 -0.54 15.77 10.77
CA ILE A 124 0.13 14.55 11.23
C ILE A 124 0.68 13.84 10.01
N GLY A 125 1.99 13.61 9.98
CA GLY A 125 2.66 12.88 8.93
C GLY A 125 4.17 12.87 9.14
N ASN A 126 4.88 12.02 8.41
CA ASN A 126 6.34 12.05 8.39
C ASN A 126 6.82 13.36 7.75
N LEU A 127 7.91 13.93 8.29
CA LEU A 127 8.59 15.11 7.74
C LEU A 127 9.41 14.70 6.51
N VAL A 128 8.77 14.69 5.36
CA VAL A 128 9.35 14.39 4.04
C VAL A 128 8.72 15.33 3.01
N ASP A 129 9.46 15.67 1.95
CA ASP A 129 9.06 16.69 0.96
C ASP A 129 7.61 16.53 0.47
N LYS A 130 7.20 15.28 0.20
CA LYS A 130 5.84 14.93 -0.26
C LYS A 130 4.70 15.23 0.73
N ASN A 131 5.00 15.50 2.00
CA ASN A 131 4.03 15.74 3.08
C ASN A 131 4.13 17.18 3.64
N THR A 132 4.94 18.05 3.05
CA THR A 132 5.26 19.36 3.62
C THR A 132 4.16 20.39 3.33
N PHE A 133 3.73 21.12 4.35
CA PHE A 133 2.78 22.24 4.26
C PHE A 133 3.46 23.61 4.19
N PHE A 134 4.79 23.62 4.14
CA PHE A 134 5.61 24.82 4.06
C PHE A 134 6.22 24.88 2.65
N THR A 135 5.53 25.53 1.72
CA THR A 135 6.07 25.95 0.43
C THR A 135 5.64 27.39 0.19
#